data_AF-A0A1E3UKI1-F1
#
_entry.id   AF-A0A1E3UKI1-F1
#
_cell.length_a   1.000
_cell.length_b   1.000
_cell.length_c   1.000
_cell.angle_alpha   90.00
_cell.angle_beta   90.00
_cell.angle_gamma   90.00
#
_symmetry.space_group_name_H-M   'P 1'
#
loop_
_entity.id
_entity.type
_entity.pdbx_description
1 polymer ?
#
loop_
_entity_poly.entity_id
_entity_poly.type
_entity_poly.pdbx_seq_one_letter_code
_entity_poly.pdbx_strand_id
1 'polypeptide(L)'
;MRKKSALFRLLAIMMIAAILTGALSGCGDTKDHSLSILLLDRSIEPLLKKLTAEDPDITFDVQSYLGAGSSVHIQERFERNDLPDIIMATYMPEGSIQKETLLDLSGYGFVQNYKASILSNLSVEGGGIYMLEGPMNARGIAYNKTLFAEKGWAAPTSHEEFISLVKTICAETDMLPITLPGMYSGTYFTLMSELSHCDFLMTADGVTWAQDFSKGEASSREGFGAGIALIKDWEAAGAFDAAQAEMSDQDTINMLISRECAMTYLVGGQTYFLKMIEGSADEFGTFPLYGMGEDSSFCATSYGNKIGLNKRLGEPGNEKKLEHALKLLELFSTEEGQELFRSSKADILPLAGTAAELPEEFIPLNETMNRGHAAPFLYSGYEDILALTGEYLRENVTGGGDLDGAFTLMDSIRQDTVKNHEKGNVLATVSQDLTTEQTCRLVVNALYATGLGDIALCTVQRHTPGIRIAAAANGKYYQGDLDTTNIDIPIGPLYNNPVSTQEMTGAEIKQLMETGLVVTSKTGVTDYLPFISAGLDPEKLADEETYMVVFSPSDCGETSPLEKTTVLSDVAWKEFWRDYIIGIETITPDSVK
;
A
#
# COMPACT_ATOMS: atom_id res chain seq x y z
N MET A 1 -55.06 34.02 -3.84
CA MET A 1 -54.52 32.67 -3.55
C MET A 1 -53.71 32.02 -4.69
N ARG A 2 -53.80 32.45 -5.97
CA ARG A 2 -53.01 31.85 -7.07
C ARG A 2 -51.53 32.27 -7.20
N LYS A 3 -51.11 33.40 -6.61
CA LYS A 3 -49.72 33.89 -6.72
C LYS A 3 -48.69 33.20 -5.80
N LYS A 4 -49.11 32.56 -4.70
CA LYS A 4 -48.18 31.84 -3.79
C LYS A 4 -47.79 30.45 -4.31
N SER A 5 -48.63 29.78 -5.11
CA SER A 5 -48.32 28.45 -5.68
C SER A 5 -47.31 28.50 -6.84
N ALA A 6 -47.23 29.62 -7.57
CA ALA A 6 -46.26 29.80 -8.65
C ALA A 6 -44.85 30.13 -8.11
N LEU A 7 -44.78 30.85 -6.98
CA LEU A 7 -43.52 31.19 -6.33
C LEU A 7 -42.85 29.95 -5.68
N PHE A 8 -43.66 29.03 -5.13
CA PHE A 8 -43.16 27.75 -4.60
C PHE A 8 -42.70 26.77 -5.70
N ARG A 9 -43.36 26.76 -6.86
CA ARG A 9 -42.91 25.96 -8.01
C ARG A 9 -41.65 26.51 -8.68
N LEU A 10 -41.44 27.83 -8.68
CA LEU A 10 -40.18 28.42 -9.14
C LEU A 10 -39.01 28.22 -8.15
N LEU A 11 -39.27 28.18 -6.84
CA LEU A 11 -38.23 27.84 -5.84
C LEU A 11 -37.83 26.36 -5.89
N ALA A 12 -38.78 25.45 -6.13
CA ALA A 12 -38.50 24.02 -6.28
C ALA A 12 -37.71 23.70 -7.56
N ILE A 13 -37.98 24.41 -8.66
CA ILE A 13 -37.23 24.25 -9.92
C ILE A 13 -35.81 24.88 -9.81
N MET A 14 -35.62 25.93 -8.99
CA MET A 14 -34.27 26.45 -8.70
C MET A 14 -33.46 25.57 -7.73
N MET A 15 -34.08 24.81 -6.82
CA MET A 15 -33.36 23.83 -5.99
C MET A 15 -33.01 22.53 -6.74
N ILE A 16 -33.84 22.09 -7.70
CA ILE A 16 -33.49 20.94 -8.56
C ILE A 16 -32.35 21.29 -9.53
N ALA A 17 -32.25 22.54 -9.98
CA ALA A 17 -31.10 23.01 -10.74
C ALA A 17 -29.81 23.13 -9.88
N ALA A 18 -29.93 23.28 -8.55
CA ALA A 18 -28.79 23.31 -7.63
C ALA A 18 -28.26 21.90 -7.27
N ILE A 19 -29.11 20.87 -7.32
CA ILE A 19 -28.71 19.48 -7.09
C ILE A 19 -28.12 18.84 -8.36
N LEU A 20 -28.57 19.28 -9.55
CA LEU A 20 -27.92 18.93 -10.83
C LEU A 20 -26.66 19.75 -11.15
N THR A 21 -26.26 20.69 -10.29
CA THR A 21 -25.00 21.46 -10.42
C THR A 21 -24.02 21.20 -9.28
N GLY A 22 -24.32 20.29 -8.34
CA GLY A 22 -23.30 19.73 -7.43
C GLY A 22 -22.21 18.92 -8.16
N ALA A 23 -22.47 18.54 -9.42
CA ALA A 23 -21.52 17.95 -10.36
C ALA A 23 -20.99 18.94 -11.43
N LEU A 24 -21.28 20.24 -11.31
CA LEU A 24 -20.71 21.30 -12.14
C LEU A 24 -20.12 22.37 -11.24
N SER A 25 -18.82 22.20 -11.00
CA SER A 25 -17.82 23.25 -11.24
C SER A 25 -18.37 24.68 -11.17
N GLY A 26 -18.08 25.36 -10.06
CA GLY A 26 -18.35 26.79 -9.90
C GLY A 26 -17.95 27.58 -11.15
N CYS A 27 -18.88 28.38 -11.66
CA CYS A 27 -18.60 29.39 -12.66
C CYS A 27 -17.60 30.40 -12.09
N GLY A 28 -16.42 30.39 -12.71
CA GLY A 28 -15.38 31.41 -12.58
C GLY A 28 -14.02 30.80 -12.84
N ASP A 29 -13.64 30.64 -14.12
CA ASP A 29 -12.27 30.58 -14.69
C ASP A 29 -11.13 29.82 -13.97
N THR A 30 -11.40 29.05 -12.92
CA THR A 30 -10.39 28.52 -11.99
C THR A 30 -10.12 27.03 -12.15
N LYS A 31 -10.89 26.31 -12.99
CA LYS A 31 -10.73 24.87 -13.20
C LYS A 31 -9.79 24.46 -14.33
N ASP A 32 -9.42 25.36 -15.23
CA ASP A 32 -8.65 25.01 -16.44
C ASP A 32 -7.21 24.53 -16.15
N HIS A 33 -6.72 24.77 -14.92
CA HIS A 33 -5.36 24.45 -14.51
C HIS A 33 -5.25 23.62 -13.21
N SER A 34 -6.34 22.98 -12.76
CA SER A 34 -6.28 22.08 -11.59
C SER A 34 -5.40 20.87 -11.89
N LEU A 35 -4.55 20.50 -10.93
CA LEU A 35 -3.70 19.32 -11.00
C LEU A 35 -4.47 18.09 -10.52
N SER A 36 -4.63 17.11 -11.40
CA SER A 36 -5.22 15.83 -11.01
C SER A 36 -4.20 14.99 -10.23
N ILE A 37 -4.64 14.32 -9.16
CA ILE A 37 -3.81 13.46 -8.31
C ILE A 37 -4.51 12.11 -8.13
N LEU A 38 -3.76 11.02 -8.24
CA LEU A 38 -4.21 9.71 -7.77
C LEU A 38 -3.58 9.43 -6.41
N LEU A 39 -4.43 9.30 -5.39
CA LEU A 39 -4.04 9.06 -4.01
C LEU A 39 -4.32 7.61 -3.63
N LEU A 40 -3.25 6.86 -3.35
CA LEU A 40 -3.27 5.50 -2.86
C LEU A 40 -2.86 5.48 -1.39
N ASP A 41 -3.78 5.13 -0.49
CA ASP A 41 -3.62 4.81 0.96
C ASP A 41 -2.82 5.75 1.90
N ARG A 42 -1.96 6.66 1.41
CA ARG A 42 -1.10 7.57 2.21
C ARG A 42 -1.50 9.04 2.02
N SER A 43 -1.18 9.92 2.98
CA SER A 43 -1.65 11.31 2.95
C SER A 43 -0.64 12.29 2.37
N ILE A 44 -0.99 12.90 1.24
CA ILE A 44 -0.31 14.06 0.66
C ILE A 44 -0.93 15.39 1.11
N GLU A 45 -2.07 15.35 1.82
CA GLU A 45 -2.85 16.54 2.18
C GLU A 45 -2.04 17.64 2.88
N PRO A 46 -1.09 17.34 3.79
CA PRO A 46 -0.26 18.40 4.40
C PRO A 46 0.59 19.16 3.38
N LEU A 47 1.17 18.47 2.39
CA LEU A 47 1.91 19.08 1.28
C LEU A 47 0.99 19.93 0.40
N LEU A 48 -0.17 19.39 0.02
CA LEU A 48 -1.14 20.12 -0.81
C LEU A 48 -1.61 21.41 -0.11
N LYS A 49 -1.94 21.32 1.18
CA LYS A 49 -2.40 22.46 1.97
C LYS A 49 -1.33 23.54 2.10
N LYS A 50 -0.08 23.14 2.33
CA LYS A 50 1.07 24.04 2.38
C LYS A 50 1.23 24.78 1.05
N LEU A 51 1.20 24.04 -0.07
CA LEU A 51 1.38 24.62 -1.39
C LEU A 51 0.24 25.58 -1.77
N THR A 52 -1.02 25.21 -1.54
CA THR A 52 -2.18 26.10 -1.79
C THR A 52 -2.17 27.34 -0.87
N ALA A 53 -1.60 27.26 0.33
CA ALA A 53 -1.47 28.42 1.21
C ALA A 53 -0.40 29.41 0.72
N GLU A 54 0.66 28.92 0.09
CA GLU A 54 1.72 29.74 -0.50
C GLU A 54 1.34 30.31 -1.86
N ASP A 55 0.55 29.55 -2.64
CA ASP A 55 0.08 29.94 -3.97
C ASP A 55 -1.39 29.51 -4.18
N PRO A 56 -2.36 30.40 -3.92
CA PRO A 56 -3.79 30.10 -4.04
C PRO A 56 -4.28 29.77 -5.46
N ASP A 57 -3.47 30.05 -6.50
CA ASP A 57 -3.76 29.64 -7.87
C ASP A 57 -3.61 28.12 -8.07
N ILE A 58 -2.89 27.45 -7.16
CA ILE A 58 -2.67 26.00 -7.21
C ILE A 58 -3.87 25.29 -6.59
N THR A 59 -4.62 24.59 -7.46
CA THR A 59 -5.77 23.77 -7.10
C THR A 59 -5.54 22.32 -7.50
N PHE A 60 -6.17 21.41 -6.76
CA PHE A 60 -6.01 19.98 -6.92
C PHE A 60 -7.36 19.28 -7.10
N ASP A 61 -7.38 18.29 -7.99
CA ASP A 61 -8.48 17.34 -8.14
C ASP A 61 -8.00 15.94 -7.73
N VAL A 62 -8.33 15.54 -6.50
CA VAL A 62 -7.80 14.33 -5.88
C VAL A 62 -8.77 13.17 -6.11
N GLN A 63 -8.29 12.15 -6.81
CA GLN A 63 -8.95 10.86 -6.97
C GLN A 63 -8.37 9.90 -5.92
N SER A 64 -9.21 9.35 -5.04
CA SER A 64 -8.78 8.35 -4.06
C SER A 64 -9.15 6.95 -4.52
N TYR A 65 -8.24 6.00 -4.31
CA TYR A 65 -8.52 4.57 -4.38
C TYR A 65 -8.08 3.93 -3.07
N LEU A 66 -9.04 3.35 -2.35
CA LEU A 66 -8.82 2.65 -1.07
C LEU A 66 -9.39 1.22 -1.13
N GLY A 67 -9.58 0.69 -2.33
CA GLY A 67 -10.12 -0.65 -2.58
C GLY A 67 -9.10 -1.78 -2.38
N ALA A 68 -9.57 -3.00 -2.59
CA ALA A 68 -8.83 -4.25 -2.39
C ALA A 68 -7.51 -4.39 -3.16
N GLY A 69 -7.43 -3.81 -4.37
CA GLY A 69 -6.39 -4.09 -5.36
C GLY A 69 -5.58 -2.86 -5.74
N SER A 70 -5.05 -2.12 -4.78
CA SER A 70 -4.35 -0.84 -5.05
C SER A 70 -3.14 -0.99 -5.97
N SER A 71 -2.34 -2.06 -5.79
CA SER A 71 -1.19 -2.36 -6.66
C SER A 71 -1.61 -2.69 -8.10
N VAL A 72 -2.60 -3.57 -8.27
CA VAL A 72 -3.10 -3.94 -9.61
C VAL A 72 -3.78 -2.75 -10.27
N HIS A 73 -4.54 -1.95 -9.51
CA HIS A 73 -5.19 -0.74 -10.01
C HIS A 73 -4.19 0.28 -10.56
N ILE A 74 -3.08 0.52 -9.85
CA ILE A 74 -2.04 1.44 -10.35
C ILE A 74 -1.27 0.85 -11.53
N GLN A 75 -1.00 -0.46 -11.53
CA GLN A 75 -0.37 -1.15 -12.65
C GLN A 75 -1.19 -1.03 -13.93
N GLU A 76 -2.49 -1.35 -13.89
CA GLU A 76 -3.37 -1.20 -15.06
C GLU A 76 -3.42 0.25 -15.54
N ARG A 77 -3.45 1.23 -14.63
CA ARG A 77 -3.41 2.65 -15.01
C ARG A 77 -2.13 3.03 -15.75
N PHE A 78 -0.98 2.49 -15.34
CA PHE A 78 0.28 2.68 -16.06
C PHE A 78 0.24 2.02 -17.44
N GLU A 79 -0.19 0.76 -17.53
CA GLU A 79 -0.27 0.00 -18.79
C GLU A 79 -1.24 0.63 -19.80
N ARG A 80 -2.33 1.23 -19.30
CA ARG A 80 -3.34 1.92 -20.12
C ARG A 80 -3.01 3.38 -20.37
N ASN A 81 -1.91 3.89 -19.82
CA ASN A 81 -1.53 5.30 -19.83
C ASN A 81 -2.68 6.23 -19.36
N ASP A 82 -3.48 5.76 -18.40
CA ASP A 82 -4.59 6.49 -17.79
C ASP A 82 -4.19 7.04 -16.41
N LEU A 83 -3.18 7.90 -16.45
CA LEU A 83 -2.57 8.48 -15.27
C LEU A 83 -3.10 9.91 -15.00
N PRO A 84 -3.22 10.34 -13.74
CA PRO A 84 -3.41 11.75 -13.37
C PRO A 84 -2.17 12.59 -13.71
N ASP A 85 -2.18 13.89 -13.41
CA ASP A 85 -1.03 14.79 -13.60
C ASP A 85 0.09 14.46 -12.59
N ILE A 86 -0.28 14.15 -11.34
CA ILE A 86 0.62 13.71 -10.27
C ILE A 86 0.27 12.27 -9.87
N ILE A 87 1.26 11.40 -9.96
CA ILE A 87 1.12 9.98 -9.64
C ILE A 87 1.78 9.74 -8.29
N MET A 88 1.02 9.23 -7.33
CA MET A 88 1.56 8.67 -6.09
C MET A 88 1.49 7.15 -6.13
N ALA A 89 2.60 6.48 -5.86
CA ALA A 89 2.64 5.04 -5.83
C ALA A 89 3.68 4.51 -4.83
N THR A 90 3.41 3.36 -4.24
CA THR A 90 4.41 2.52 -3.55
C THR A 90 5.06 1.53 -4.53
N TYR A 91 4.52 1.43 -5.74
CA TYR A 91 5.01 0.64 -6.85
C TYR A 91 5.76 1.54 -7.86
N MET A 92 6.82 1.01 -8.45
CA MET A 92 7.52 1.65 -9.55
C MET A 92 7.44 0.70 -10.76
N PRO A 93 6.81 1.10 -11.87
CA PRO A 93 6.67 0.23 -13.03
C PRO A 93 8.04 -0.02 -13.70
N GLU A 94 8.08 -0.98 -14.62
CA GLU A 94 9.27 -1.25 -15.42
C GLU A 94 9.80 0.05 -16.06
N GLY A 95 11.12 0.17 -16.18
CA GLY A 95 11.75 1.40 -16.67
C GLY A 95 11.29 1.83 -18.07
N SER A 96 10.89 0.89 -18.93
CA SER A 96 10.30 1.19 -20.24
C SER A 96 8.94 1.91 -20.12
N ILE A 97 8.05 1.41 -19.27
CA ILE A 97 6.74 2.03 -18.96
C ILE A 97 6.94 3.40 -18.31
N GLN A 98 7.91 3.55 -17.41
CA GLN A 98 8.25 4.86 -16.81
C GLN A 98 8.64 5.87 -17.90
N LYS A 99 9.55 5.50 -18.81
CA LYS A 99 9.98 6.35 -19.93
C LYS A 99 8.83 6.75 -20.86
N GLU A 100 7.87 5.84 -21.06
CA GLU A 100 6.72 6.07 -21.91
C GLU A 100 5.71 7.04 -21.29
N THR A 101 5.44 6.90 -19.98
CA THR A 101 4.28 7.51 -19.31
C THR A 101 4.62 8.69 -18.38
N LEU A 102 5.85 8.79 -17.89
CA LEU A 102 6.27 9.80 -16.91
C LEU A 102 7.24 10.83 -17.50
N LEU A 103 7.23 12.02 -16.90
CA LEU A 103 8.17 13.09 -17.20
C LEU A 103 9.55 12.73 -16.64
N ASP A 104 10.60 12.90 -17.45
CA ASP A 104 11.97 12.70 -16.98
C ASP A 104 12.39 13.87 -16.08
N LEU A 105 12.63 13.56 -14.81
CA LEU A 105 12.99 14.51 -13.76
C LEU A 105 14.50 14.66 -13.58
N SER A 106 15.32 13.83 -14.26
CA SER A 106 16.78 13.79 -14.04
C SER A 106 17.49 15.13 -14.22
N GLY A 107 16.95 16.01 -15.07
CA GLY A 107 17.50 17.35 -15.33
C GLY A 107 17.15 18.43 -14.31
N TYR A 108 16.29 18.15 -13.33
CA TYR A 108 15.82 19.16 -12.37
C TYR A 108 16.72 19.24 -11.14
N GLY A 109 16.97 20.47 -10.67
CA GLY A 109 17.94 20.74 -9.58
C GLY A 109 17.61 20.03 -8.26
N PHE A 110 16.33 19.83 -7.95
CA PHE A 110 15.89 19.16 -6.73
C PHE A 110 16.30 17.67 -6.66
N VAL A 111 16.63 17.02 -7.78
CA VAL A 111 17.10 15.61 -7.79
C VAL A 111 18.42 15.48 -7.04
N GLN A 112 19.25 16.52 -7.05
CA GLN A 112 20.55 16.52 -6.35
C GLN A 112 20.42 16.51 -4.83
N ASN A 113 19.22 16.75 -4.29
CA ASN A 113 18.97 16.72 -2.85
C ASN A 113 18.86 15.29 -2.30
N TYR A 114 18.80 14.25 -3.14
CA TYR A 114 18.59 12.87 -2.71
C TYR A 114 19.91 12.10 -2.53
N LYS A 115 19.90 11.13 -1.61
CA LYS A 115 21.04 10.23 -1.37
C LYS A 115 21.36 9.42 -2.63
N ALA A 116 22.65 9.12 -2.85
CA ALA A 116 23.09 8.35 -4.02
C ALA A 116 22.47 6.95 -4.09
N SER A 117 22.28 6.27 -2.95
CA SER A 117 21.58 4.97 -2.88
C SER A 117 20.14 5.07 -3.38
N ILE A 118 19.42 6.13 -2.98
CA ILE A 118 18.05 6.37 -3.42
C ILE A 118 18.00 6.65 -4.92
N LEU A 119 18.88 7.52 -5.43
CA LEU A 119 18.94 7.81 -6.87
C LEU A 119 19.32 6.57 -7.69
N SER A 120 20.22 5.73 -7.19
CA SER A 120 20.57 4.45 -7.84
C SER A 120 19.36 3.52 -7.95
N ASN A 121 18.53 3.46 -6.91
CA ASN A 121 17.33 2.62 -6.89
C ASN A 121 16.20 3.17 -7.78
N LEU A 122 16.15 4.48 -8.01
CA LEU A 122 15.15 5.14 -8.87
C LEU A 122 15.58 5.24 -10.34
N SER A 123 16.87 5.05 -10.62
CA SER A 123 17.44 5.20 -11.95
C SER A 123 16.95 4.09 -12.88
N VAL A 124 16.47 4.48 -14.06
CA VAL A 124 16.19 3.54 -15.15
C VAL A 124 17.34 3.56 -16.16
N GLU A 125 17.40 2.54 -17.02
CA GLU A 125 18.43 2.42 -18.05
C GLU A 125 18.64 3.74 -18.82
N GLY A 126 19.89 4.22 -18.89
CA GLY A 126 20.22 5.53 -19.48
C GLY A 126 20.28 6.69 -18.48
N GLY A 127 20.03 6.45 -17.19
CA GLY A 127 20.19 7.43 -16.10
C GLY A 127 18.98 8.34 -15.86
N GLY A 128 17.82 7.99 -16.45
CA GLY A 128 16.59 8.74 -16.24
C GLY A 128 16.02 8.52 -14.84
N ILE A 129 15.38 9.56 -14.28
CA ILE A 129 14.70 9.51 -12.98
C ILE A 129 13.27 9.99 -13.22
N TYR A 130 12.28 9.14 -12.96
CA TYR A 130 10.88 9.43 -13.33
C TYR A 130 9.96 9.60 -12.12
N MET A 131 10.42 9.21 -10.94
CA MET A 131 9.73 9.42 -9.68
C MET A 131 10.73 9.80 -8.59
N LEU A 132 10.27 10.54 -7.59
CA LEU A 132 11.03 10.91 -6.40
C LEU A 132 10.51 10.15 -5.19
N GLU A 133 11.42 9.77 -4.29
CA GLU A 133 11.14 8.94 -3.12
C GLU A 133 10.72 9.77 -1.90
N GLY A 134 9.85 9.22 -1.06
CA GLY A 134 9.46 9.79 0.23
C GLY A 134 10.24 9.22 1.42
N PRO A 135 9.84 9.57 2.65
CA PRO A 135 10.36 8.95 3.87
C PRO A 135 10.06 7.45 3.88
N MET A 136 10.99 6.67 4.42
CA MET A 136 10.93 5.22 4.46
C MET A 136 11.38 4.68 5.81
N ASN A 137 10.83 3.54 6.23
CA ASN A 137 11.40 2.84 7.38
C ASN A 137 12.64 2.06 6.95
N ALA A 138 13.57 1.86 7.89
CA ALA A 138 14.69 0.96 7.74
C ALA A 138 14.48 -0.29 8.58
N ARG A 139 14.98 -1.41 8.05
CA ARG A 139 14.96 -2.72 8.69
C ARG A 139 16.34 -3.12 9.15
N GLY A 140 16.39 -3.82 10.26
CA GLY A 140 17.63 -4.30 10.85
C GLY A 140 17.34 -5.09 12.11
N ILE A 141 18.36 -5.28 12.93
CA ILE A 141 18.24 -5.98 14.20
C ILE A 141 18.33 -4.95 15.32
N ALA A 142 17.30 -4.88 16.17
CA ALA A 142 17.34 -4.12 17.40
C ALA A 142 17.90 -4.97 18.55
N TYR A 143 18.62 -4.33 19.46
CA TYR A 143 19.22 -4.96 20.63
C TYR A 143 19.21 -4.02 21.85
N ASN A 144 19.32 -4.60 23.05
CA ASN A 144 19.39 -3.88 24.31
C ASN A 144 20.85 -3.60 24.66
N LYS A 145 21.30 -2.34 24.51
CA LYS A 145 22.68 -1.90 24.76
C LYS A 145 23.08 -2.10 26.21
N THR A 146 22.17 -1.84 27.15
CA THR A 146 22.42 -2.01 28.59
C THR A 146 22.69 -3.47 28.91
N LEU A 147 21.85 -4.39 28.43
CA LEU A 147 22.05 -5.83 28.60
C LEU A 147 23.37 -6.30 27.97
N PHE A 148 23.69 -5.83 26.77
CA PHE A 148 24.96 -6.16 26.11
C PHE A 148 26.16 -5.72 26.94
N ALA A 149 26.13 -4.49 27.49
CA ALA A 149 27.18 -3.99 28.36
C ALA A 149 27.31 -4.78 29.67
N GLU A 150 26.19 -5.17 30.30
CA GLU A 150 26.17 -6.00 31.51
C GLU A 150 26.78 -7.39 31.28
N LYS A 151 26.56 -7.97 30.10
CA LYS A 151 27.04 -9.30 29.72
C LYS A 151 28.42 -9.29 29.07
N GLY A 152 28.93 -8.11 28.69
CA GLY A 152 30.19 -7.98 27.96
C GLY A 152 30.08 -8.40 26.49
N TRP A 153 28.88 -8.37 25.93
CA TRP A 153 28.63 -8.62 24.50
C TRP A 153 28.85 -7.34 23.69
N ALA A 154 29.18 -7.49 22.42
CA ALA A 154 29.31 -6.40 21.46
C ALA A 154 28.30 -6.57 20.32
N ALA A 155 27.79 -5.46 19.78
CA ALA A 155 27.01 -5.49 18.55
C ALA A 155 27.91 -5.99 17.40
N PRO A 156 27.44 -6.94 16.58
CA PRO A 156 28.27 -7.52 15.53
C PRO A 156 28.46 -6.55 14.37
N THR A 157 29.59 -6.67 13.69
CA THR A 157 29.97 -5.89 12.50
C THR A 157 30.17 -6.77 11.26
N SER A 158 30.00 -8.09 11.41
CA SER A 158 30.05 -9.08 10.35
C SER A 158 29.14 -10.28 10.65
N HIS A 159 28.86 -11.11 9.64
CA HIS A 159 28.09 -12.34 9.84
C HIS A 159 28.78 -13.33 10.79
N GLU A 160 30.11 -13.47 10.71
CA GLU A 160 30.87 -14.34 11.63
C GLU A 160 30.71 -13.91 13.10
N GLU A 161 30.81 -12.60 13.36
CA GLU A 161 30.58 -12.04 14.69
C GLU A 161 29.14 -12.23 15.15
N PHE A 162 28.15 -12.06 14.26
CA PHE A 162 26.74 -12.31 14.58
C PHE A 162 26.51 -13.77 14.97
N ILE A 163 27.02 -14.73 14.18
CA ILE A 163 26.91 -16.17 14.49
C ILE A 163 27.61 -16.51 15.81
N SER A 164 28.78 -15.92 16.07
CA SER A 164 29.48 -16.11 17.34
C SER A 164 28.67 -15.55 18.51
N LEU A 165 28.04 -14.38 18.35
CA LEU A 165 27.20 -13.76 19.37
C LEU A 165 25.97 -14.63 19.69
N VAL A 166 25.26 -15.12 18.66
CA VAL A 166 24.11 -16.02 18.84
C VAL A 166 24.50 -17.25 19.65
N LYS A 167 25.61 -17.91 19.30
CA LYS A 167 26.12 -19.08 20.03
C LYS A 167 26.50 -18.75 21.48
N THR A 168 27.11 -17.60 21.71
CA THR A 168 27.45 -17.13 23.07
C THR A 168 26.19 -16.93 23.91
N ILE A 169 25.17 -16.26 23.37
CA ILE A 169 23.92 -16.02 24.11
C ILE A 169 23.22 -17.34 24.46
N CYS A 170 23.16 -18.29 23.52
CA CYS A 170 22.61 -19.63 23.76
C CYS A 170 23.39 -20.41 24.82
N ALA A 171 24.71 -20.22 24.91
CA ALA A 171 25.56 -20.92 25.87
C ALA A 171 25.52 -20.30 27.27
N GLU A 172 25.31 -18.99 27.37
CA GLU A 172 25.37 -18.24 28.62
C GLU A 172 24.01 -18.03 29.29
N THR A 173 22.91 -18.19 28.56
CA THR A 173 21.57 -17.78 29.01
C THR A 173 20.46 -18.70 28.48
N ASP A 174 19.30 -18.67 29.14
CA ASP A 174 18.07 -19.31 28.66
C ASP A 174 17.21 -18.37 27.77
N MET A 175 17.74 -17.19 27.40
CA MET A 175 17.04 -16.24 26.53
C MET A 175 17.06 -16.71 25.08
N LEU A 176 16.05 -16.31 24.30
CA LEU A 176 16.17 -16.40 22.84
C LEU A 176 17.25 -15.41 22.37
N PRO A 177 18.24 -15.86 21.57
CA PRO A 177 19.32 -14.98 21.10
C PRO A 177 18.77 -13.89 20.18
N ILE A 178 17.81 -14.23 19.32
CA ILE A 178 17.12 -13.32 18.43
C ILE A 178 15.66 -13.78 18.25
N THR A 179 14.72 -12.83 18.17
CA THR A 179 13.32 -13.08 17.83
C THR A 179 12.96 -12.55 16.44
N LEU A 180 11.99 -13.19 15.79
CA LEU A 180 11.46 -12.84 14.47
C LEU A 180 9.93 -12.94 14.52
N PRO A 181 9.19 -11.98 13.93
CA PRO A 181 7.72 -12.02 13.94
C PRO A 181 7.22 -13.00 12.88
N GLY A 182 7.09 -14.27 13.28
CA GLY A 182 6.78 -15.36 12.36
C GLY A 182 5.30 -15.51 12.00
N MET A 183 4.39 -14.78 12.63
CA MET A 183 2.95 -14.90 12.32
C MET A 183 2.62 -14.47 10.89
N TYR A 184 3.45 -13.63 10.27
CA TYR A 184 3.26 -13.16 8.90
C TYR A 184 3.98 -14.08 7.91
N SER A 185 3.25 -14.58 6.92
CA SER A 185 3.75 -15.52 5.92
C SER A 185 4.98 -15.01 5.16
N GLY A 186 5.12 -13.70 4.98
CA GLY A 186 6.22 -13.08 4.26
C GLY A 186 7.53 -12.84 5.04
N THR A 187 7.56 -13.00 6.37
CA THR A 187 8.72 -12.59 7.20
C THR A 187 10.00 -13.34 6.81
N TYR A 188 9.93 -14.65 6.60
CA TYR A 188 11.12 -15.46 6.34
C TYR A 188 11.59 -15.37 4.89
N PHE A 189 10.68 -15.15 3.93
CA PHE A 189 11.06 -14.77 2.56
C PHE A 189 11.80 -13.44 2.56
N THR A 190 11.27 -12.48 3.32
CA THR A 190 11.90 -11.16 3.50
C THR A 190 13.32 -11.31 4.04
N LEU A 191 13.50 -11.98 5.18
CA LEU A 191 14.83 -12.23 5.75
C LEU A 191 15.80 -12.85 4.73
N MET A 192 15.35 -13.90 4.04
CA MET A 192 16.14 -14.59 3.02
C MET A 192 16.56 -13.64 1.90
N SER A 193 15.64 -12.81 1.41
CA SER A 193 15.92 -11.86 0.35
C SER A 193 16.87 -10.75 0.82
N GLU A 194 16.72 -10.25 2.05
CA GLU A 194 17.60 -9.21 2.61
C GLU A 194 19.02 -9.74 2.82
N LEU A 195 19.17 -10.98 3.29
CA LEU A 195 20.47 -11.66 3.37
C LEU A 195 21.08 -11.92 1.98
N SER A 196 20.25 -12.18 0.96
CA SER A 196 20.73 -12.32 -0.42
C SER A 196 21.19 -10.98 -1.03
N HIS A 197 20.67 -9.84 -0.57
CA HIS A 197 21.16 -8.52 -0.97
C HIS A 197 22.55 -8.21 -0.45
N CYS A 198 22.92 -8.74 0.72
CA CYS A 198 24.26 -8.53 1.29
C CYS A 198 25.37 -8.94 0.32
N ASP A 199 25.17 -10.02 -0.45
CA ASP A 199 26.23 -10.65 -1.24
C ASP A 199 25.96 -10.70 -2.77
N PHE A 200 24.70 -10.72 -3.22
CA PHE A 200 24.38 -10.97 -4.65
C PHE A 200 23.40 -9.98 -5.27
N LEU A 201 22.22 -9.75 -4.68
CA LEU A 201 21.12 -9.06 -5.38
C LEU A 201 21.41 -7.59 -5.72
N MET A 202 22.35 -6.96 -5.00
CA MET A 202 22.79 -5.58 -5.28
C MET A 202 23.89 -5.49 -6.36
N THR A 203 24.35 -6.62 -6.91
CA THR A 203 25.39 -6.67 -7.95
C THR A 203 24.79 -6.53 -9.35
N ALA A 204 25.61 -6.26 -10.36
CA ALA A 204 25.18 -6.22 -11.76
C ALA A 204 24.60 -7.57 -12.24
N ASP A 205 25.18 -8.68 -11.76
CA ASP A 205 24.69 -10.03 -12.04
C ASP A 205 23.34 -10.25 -11.35
N GLY A 206 23.17 -9.77 -10.11
CA GLY A 206 21.90 -9.78 -9.39
C GLY A 206 20.78 -9.02 -10.10
N VAL A 207 21.08 -7.84 -10.66
CA VAL A 207 20.12 -7.06 -11.47
C VAL A 207 19.71 -7.81 -12.73
N THR A 208 20.68 -8.44 -13.42
CA THR A 208 20.40 -9.25 -14.61
C THR A 208 19.54 -10.46 -14.26
N TRP A 209 19.92 -11.17 -13.19
CA TRP A 209 19.18 -12.31 -12.65
C TRP A 209 17.72 -11.95 -12.34
N ALA A 210 17.45 -10.79 -11.71
CA ALA A 210 16.09 -10.38 -11.39
C ALA A 210 15.20 -10.23 -12.65
N GLN A 211 15.77 -9.74 -13.76
CA GLN A 211 15.08 -9.61 -15.05
C GLN A 211 14.80 -10.96 -15.72
N ASP A 212 15.73 -11.90 -15.60
CA ASP A 212 15.57 -13.24 -16.19
C ASP A 212 14.67 -14.12 -15.32
N PHE A 213 14.75 -13.98 -14.00
CA PHE A 213 13.87 -14.67 -13.05
C PHE A 213 12.40 -14.24 -13.19
N SER A 214 12.12 -12.97 -13.50
CA SER A 214 10.74 -12.50 -13.75
C SER A 214 10.11 -13.15 -14.99
N LYS A 215 10.93 -13.56 -15.97
CA LYS A 215 10.52 -14.30 -17.17
C LYS A 215 10.51 -15.81 -16.98
N GLY A 216 10.92 -16.31 -15.81
CA GLY A 216 11.09 -17.74 -15.55
C GLY A 216 12.31 -18.36 -16.27
N GLU A 217 13.27 -17.54 -16.69
CA GLU A 217 14.47 -17.96 -17.43
C GLU A 217 15.68 -18.23 -16.53
N ALA A 218 15.67 -17.70 -15.29
CA ALA A 218 16.70 -17.96 -14.28
C ALA A 218 16.16 -18.83 -13.12
N SER A 219 17.06 -19.47 -12.38
CA SER A 219 16.70 -20.25 -11.17
C SER A 219 16.78 -19.37 -9.93
N SER A 220 15.85 -19.57 -9.01
CA SER A 220 15.88 -18.99 -7.67
C SER A 220 17.15 -19.35 -6.89
N ARG A 221 17.82 -20.48 -7.19
CA ARG A 221 19.08 -20.87 -6.54
C ARG A 221 20.20 -19.88 -6.79
N GLU A 222 20.23 -19.26 -7.96
CA GLU A 222 21.24 -18.26 -8.31
C GLU A 222 21.06 -16.97 -7.49
N GLY A 223 19.83 -16.43 -7.46
CA GLY A 223 19.54 -15.18 -6.76
C GLY A 223 19.48 -15.28 -5.24
N PHE A 224 18.89 -16.36 -4.73
CA PHE A 224 18.59 -16.54 -3.32
C PHE A 224 19.51 -17.53 -2.60
N GLY A 225 20.50 -18.07 -3.32
CA GLY A 225 21.49 -19.03 -2.80
C GLY A 225 22.23 -18.51 -1.58
N ALA A 226 22.73 -17.28 -1.65
CA ALA A 226 23.47 -16.64 -0.58
C ALA A 226 22.61 -16.48 0.68
N GLY A 227 21.38 -15.98 0.55
CA GLY A 227 20.48 -15.80 1.70
C GLY A 227 20.11 -17.11 2.38
N ILE A 228 19.81 -18.18 1.62
CA ILE A 228 19.51 -19.48 2.22
C ILE A 228 20.75 -20.07 2.92
N ALA A 229 21.96 -19.87 2.39
CA ALA A 229 23.19 -20.29 3.06
C ALA A 229 23.38 -19.55 4.40
N LEU A 230 23.13 -18.24 4.45
CA LEU A 230 23.21 -17.45 5.67
C LEU A 230 22.13 -17.87 6.69
N ILE A 231 20.90 -18.18 6.24
CA ILE A 231 19.85 -18.73 7.12
C ILE A 231 20.26 -20.08 7.71
N LYS A 232 20.91 -20.96 6.94
CA LYS A 232 21.44 -22.24 7.45
C LYS A 232 22.48 -22.02 8.56
N ASP A 233 23.32 -20.99 8.44
CA ASP A 233 24.26 -20.63 9.51
C ASP A 233 23.52 -20.14 10.76
N TRP A 234 22.47 -19.33 10.59
CA TRP A 234 21.63 -18.83 11.69
C TRP A 234 20.94 -20.01 12.41
N GLU A 235 20.37 -20.95 11.64
CA GLU A 235 19.76 -22.18 12.15
C GLU A 235 20.79 -23.01 12.95
N ALA A 236 21.96 -23.27 12.36
CA ALA A 236 23.03 -24.03 13.02
C ALA A 236 23.60 -23.33 14.27
N ALA A 237 23.44 -22.00 14.39
CA ALA A 237 23.83 -21.23 15.56
C ALA A 237 22.78 -21.27 16.68
N GLY A 238 21.55 -21.70 16.40
CA GLY A 238 20.43 -21.70 17.35
C GLY A 238 19.60 -20.41 17.33
N ALA A 239 19.56 -19.68 16.21
CA ALA A 239 18.82 -18.43 16.09
C ALA A 239 17.29 -18.59 16.02
N PHE A 240 16.78 -19.79 15.76
CA PHE A 240 15.36 -20.06 15.54
C PHE A 240 14.78 -21.01 16.60
N ASP A 241 13.56 -20.69 17.04
CA ASP A 241 12.75 -21.44 17.99
C ASP A 241 11.30 -21.52 17.50
N ALA A 242 10.62 -22.63 17.78
CA ALA A 242 9.24 -22.87 17.34
C ALA A 242 8.24 -21.83 17.88
N ALA A 243 8.50 -21.22 19.04
CA ALA A 243 7.65 -20.18 19.59
C ALA A 243 7.57 -18.94 18.68
N GLN A 244 8.57 -18.69 17.82
CA GLN A 244 8.61 -17.53 16.93
C GLN A 244 7.57 -17.60 15.81
N ALA A 245 7.06 -18.79 15.46
CA ALA A 245 6.15 -18.98 14.35
C ALA A 245 4.82 -18.20 14.50
N GLU A 246 4.41 -17.91 15.73
CA GLU A 246 3.15 -17.23 16.05
C GLU A 246 3.35 -15.80 16.58
N MET A 247 4.59 -15.31 16.64
CA MET A 247 4.89 -13.98 17.20
C MET A 247 4.55 -12.86 16.21
N SER A 248 3.93 -11.79 16.72
CA SER A 248 3.77 -10.50 16.03
C SER A 248 4.98 -9.59 16.22
N ASP A 249 5.06 -8.48 15.47
CA ASP A 249 6.09 -7.45 15.70
C ASP A 249 6.04 -6.91 17.14
N GLN A 250 4.83 -6.78 17.71
CA GLN A 250 4.67 -6.28 19.07
C GLN A 250 5.18 -7.28 20.10
N ASP A 251 4.96 -8.58 19.88
CA ASP A 251 5.44 -9.63 20.77
C ASP A 251 6.97 -9.63 20.81
N THR A 252 7.63 -9.63 19.65
CA THR A 252 9.10 -9.67 19.60
C THR A 252 9.73 -8.41 20.18
N ILE A 253 9.14 -7.23 19.94
CA ILE A 253 9.57 -5.96 20.56
C ILE A 253 9.39 -6.02 22.07
N ASN A 254 8.25 -6.48 22.58
CA ASN A 254 8.00 -6.56 24.02
C ASN A 254 8.97 -7.53 24.72
N MET A 255 9.35 -8.63 24.07
CA MET A 255 10.38 -9.55 24.57
C MET A 255 11.75 -8.88 24.67
N LEU A 256 12.13 -8.04 23.69
CA LEU A 256 13.38 -7.27 23.76
C LEU A 256 13.36 -6.28 24.95
N ILE A 257 12.26 -5.55 25.13
CA ILE A 257 12.13 -4.55 26.20
C ILE A 257 12.13 -5.20 27.58
N SER A 258 11.50 -6.37 27.72
CA SER A 258 11.43 -7.14 28.97
C SER A 258 12.68 -7.99 29.24
N ARG A 259 13.69 -7.94 28.35
CA ARG A 259 14.93 -8.75 28.42
C ARG A 259 14.67 -10.27 28.38
N GLU A 260 13.63 -10.70 27.66
CA GLU A 260 13.34 -12.12 27.37
C GLU A 260 14.08 -12.60 26.11
N CYS A 261 14.44 -11.69 25.21
CA CYS A 261 15.40 -11.93 24.14
C CYS A 261 16.51 -10.87 24.13
N ALA A 262 17.66 -11.22 23.55
CA ALA A 262 18.78 -10.29 23.44
C ALA A 262 18.65 -9.35 22.22
N MET A 263 18.04 -9.85 21.14
CA MET A 263 17.89 -9.16 19.86
C MET A 263 16.51 -9.43 19.25
N THR A 264 16.01 -8.52 18.42
CA THR A 264 14.80 -8.74 17.58
C THR A 264 15.05 -8.24 16.17
N TYR A 265 14.65 -9.02 15.17
CA TYR A 265 14.60 -8.56 13.78
C TYR A 265 13.41 -7.61 13.58
N LEU A 266 13.69 -6.33 13.30
CA LEU A 266 12.69 -5.29 13.05
C LEU A 266 12.31 -5.25 11.56
N VAL A 267 11.46 -6.20 11.14
CA VAL A 267 10.84 -6.17 9.80
C VAL A 267 9.76 -5.08 9.71
N GLY A 268 9.00 -4.91 10.80
CA GLY A 268 8.01 -3.87 11.03
C GLY A 268 8.09 -3.34 12.47
N GLY A 269 7.10 -2.52 12.86
CA GLY A 269 6.96 -2.08 14.25
C GLY A 269 7.94 -1.00 14.73
N GLN A 270 8.72 -0.35 13.85
CA GLN A 270 9.72 0.67 14.22
C GLN A 270 9.12 1.81 15.09
N THR A 271 7.92 2.28 14.75
CA THR A 271 7.20 3.29 15.54
C THR A 271 6.79 2.76 16.92
N TYR A 272 6.38 1.50 16.99
CA TYR A 272 6.03 0.85 18.25
C TYR A 272 7.28 0.66 19.12
N PHE A 273 8.39 0.23 18.53
CA PHE A 273 9.69 0.12 19.19
C PHE A 273 10.11 1.45 19.85
N LEU A 274 10.12 2.56 19.11
CA LEU A 274 10.44 3.89 19.67
C LEU A 274 9.51 4.28 20.82
N LYS A 275 8.22 3.98 20.70
CA LYS A 275 7.25 4.22 21.77
C LYS A 275 7.54 3.39 23.01
N MET A 276 7.95 2.14 22.85
CA MET A 276 8.18 1.22 23.97
C MET A 276 9.48 1.49 24.71
N ILE A 277 10.49 2.05 24.03
CA ILE A 277 11.76 2.45 24.68
C ILE A 277 11.68 3.84 25.33
N GLU A 278 10.67 4.65 25.00
CA GLU A 278 10.50 5.99 25.57
C GLU A 278 10.38 5.92 27.10
N GLY A 279 11.38 6.48 27.80
CA GLY A 279 11.42 6.48 29.27
C GLY A 279 11.86 5.15 29.89
N SER A 280 12.35 4.19 29.09
CA SER A 280 13.01 2.99 29.61
C SER A 280 14.29 3.35 30.38
N ALA A 281 14.64 2.53 31.37
CA ALA A 281 15.93 2.62 32.06
C ALA A 281 17.07 2.01 31.23
N ASP A 282 16.73 1.16 30.26
CA ASP A 282 17.67 0.56 29.33
C ASP A 282 17.85 1.41 28.09
N GLU A 283 19.06 1.40 27.54
CA GLU A 283 19.36 1.95 26.23
C GLU A 283 19.27 0.86 25.16
N PHE A 284 18.87 1.25 23.95
CA PHE A 284 18.70 0.33 22.83
C PHE A 284 19.43 0.85 21.60
N GLY A 285 19.65 -0.03 20.62
CA GLY A 285 20.24 0.34 19.35
C GLY A 285 19.82 -0.61 18.24
N THR A 286 20.18 -0.28 17.00
CA THR A 286 20.02 -1.18 15.86
C THR A 286 21.34 -1.41 15.13
N PHE A 287 21.43 -2.50 14.37
CA PHE A 287 22.51 -2.77 13.42
C PHE A 287 21.96 -3.45 12.15
N PRO A 288 22.61 -3.31 10.99
CA PRO A 288 22.15 -3.90 9.72
C PRO A 288 22.32 -5.42 9.68
N LEU A 289 21.81 -6.06 8.63
CA LEU A 289 22.16 -7.44 8.31
C LEU A 289 23.56 -7.49 7.67
N TYR A 290 24.22 -8.64 7.74
CA TYR A 290 25.56 -8.86 7.19
C TYR A 290 25.59 -10.13 6.34
N GLY A 291 26.31 -10.07 5.22
CA GLY A 291 26.68 -11.24 4.43
C GLY A 291 28.09 -11.71 4.74
N MET A 292 28.70 -12.43 3.80
CA MET A 292 30.03 -13.03 3.99
C MET A 292 31.19 -12.08 3.63
N GLY A 293 30.93 -11.00 2.88
CA GLY A 293 31.96 -10.03 2.45
C GLY A 293 32.36 -8.99 3.51
N GLU A 294 33.55 -8.36 3.34
CA GLU A 294 34.07 -7.30 4.25
C GLU A 294 33.21 -6.03 4.27
N ASP A 295 32.42 -5.78 3.22
CA ASP A 295 31.48 -4.65 3.13
C ASP A 295 30.08 -5.15 2.74
N SER A 296 29.63 -6.21 3.42
CA SER A 296 28.36 -6.90 3.12
C SER A 296 27.19 -6.45 4.00
N SER A 297 27.34 -5.32 4.70
CA SER A 297 26.22 -4.75 5.46
C SER A 297 25.07 -4.41 4.52
N PHE A 298 23.83 -4.67 4.94
CA PHE A 298 22.63 -4.33 4.18
C PHE A 298 21.49 -3.94 5.10
N CYS A 299 20.74 -2.93 4.69
CA CYS A 299 19.51 -2.50 5.35
C CYS A 299 18.41 -2.39 4.30
N ALA A 300 17.38 -3.22 4.41
CA ALA A 300 16.19 -3.03 3.59
C ALA A 300 15.38 -1.81 4.04
N THR A 301 14.64 -1.25 3.10
CA THR A 301 13.71 -0.15 3.38
C THR A 301 12.29 -0.51 2.96
N SER A 302 11.27 0.12 3.54
CA SER A 302 9.95 0.10 2.92
C SER A 302 10.01 0.75 1.54
N TYR A 303 9.14 0.32 0.64
CA TYR A 303 8.78 1.16 -0.50
C TYR A 303 8.16 2.46 0.03
N GLY A 304 8.98 3.51 0.10
CA GLY A 304 8.50 4.87 0.34
C GLY A 304 7.46 5.24 -0.72
N ASN A 305 6.60 6.21 -0.39
CA ASN A 305 5.70 6.73 -1.41
C ASN A 305 6.52 7.53 -2.42
N LYS A 306 6.33 7.20 -3.68
CA LYS A 306 6.98 7.88 -4.79
C LYS A 306 6.02 8.87 -5.40
N ILE A 307 6.54 10.02 -5.83
CA ILE A 307 5.79 11.00 -6.60
C ILE A 307 6.42 11.13 -7.99
N GLY A 308 5.64 10.84 -9.02
CA GLY A 308 5.99 11.05 -10.42
C GLY A 308 5.06 12.07 -11.07
N LEU A 309 5.52 12.67 -12.17
CA LEU A 309 4.71 13.57 -12.99
C LEU A 309 4.39 12.91 -14.32
N ASN A 310 3.15 13.09 -14.78
CA ASN A 310 2.75 12.59 -16.08
C ASN A 310 3.52 13.28 -17.21
N LYS A 311 3.99 12.50 -18.19
CA LYS A 311 4.74 13.01 -19.34
C LYS A 311 4.00 14.11 -20.11
N ARG A 312 2.66 14.04 -20.17
CA ARG A 312 1.83 15.04 -20.87
C ARG A 312 2.00 16.45 -20.31
N LEU A 313 2.41 16.60 -19.05
CA LEU A 313 2.68 17.92 -18.46
C LEU A 313 3.80 18.66 -19.21
N GLY A 314 4.71 17.94 -19.87
CA GLY A 314 5.76 18.52 -20.72
C GLY A 314 5.29 18.94 -22.11
N GLU A 315 4.03 18.66 -22.49
CA GLU A 315 3.49 19.00 -23.81
C GLU A 315 3.03 20.47 -23.88
N PRO A 316 3.07 21.10 -25.08
CA PRO A 316 2.61 22.48 -25.26
C PRO A 316 1.17 22.69 -24.79
N GLY A 317 0.92 23.79 -24.07
CA GLY A 317 -0.38 24.12 -23.49
C GLY A 317 -0.55 23.70 -22.03
N ASN A 318 0.38 22.92 -21.46
CA ASN A 318 0.36 22.52 -20.05
C ASN A 318 1.34 23.33 -19.16
N GLU A 319 1.89 24.44 -19.64
CA GLU A 319 3.00 25.15 -18.99
C GLU A 319 2.66 25.56 -17.55
N LYS A 320 1.47 26.11 -17.30
CA LYS A 320 1.03 26.51 -15.96
C LYS A 320 0.85 25.29 -15.03
N LYS A 321 0.32 24.18 -15.55
CA LYS A 321 0.20 22.93 -14.78
C LYS A 321 1.58 22.36 -14.44
N LEU A 322 2.50 22.33 -15.40
CA LEU A 322 3.86 21.87 -15.17
C LEU A 322 4.56 22.72 -14.11
N GLU A 323 4.46 24.05 -14.18
CA GLU A 323 4.99 24.94 -13.15
C GLU A 323 4.46 24.58 -11.75
N HIS A 324 3.13 24.42 -11.62
CA HIS A 324 2.51 24.07 -10.34
C HIS A 324 2.95 22.68 -9.84
N ALA A 325 3.06 21.69 -10.74
CA ALA A 325 3.49 20.34 -10.41
C ALA A 325 4.96 20.30 -9.97
N LEU A 326 5.82 21.11 -10.59
CA LEU A 326 7.22 21.25 -10.21
C LEU A 326 7.38 21.91 -8.85
N LYS A 327 6.57 22.93 -8.50
CA LYS A 327 6.57 23.51 -7.14
C LYS A 327 6.26 22.46 -6.06
N LEU A 328 5.37 21.50 -6.36
CA LEU A 328 5.11 20.38 -5.46
C LEU A 328 6.33 19.47 -5.30
N LEU A 329 7.03 19.12 -6.38
CA LEU A 329 8.24 18.31 -6.30
C LEU A 329 9.41 19.04 -5.64
N GLU A 330 9.53 20.35 -5.85
CA GLU A 330 10.49 21.21 -5.16
C GLU A 330 10.26 21.17 -3.65
N LEU A 331 9.02 21.43 -3.20
CA LEU A 331 8.65 21.32 -1.78
C LEU A 331 8.91 19.91 -1.25
N PHE A 332 8.45 18.87 -1.94
CA PHE A 332 8.63 17.48 -1.57
C PHE A 332 10.12 17.11 -1.41
N SER A 333 11.01 17.75 -2.16
CA SER A 333 12.45 17.50 -2.12
C SER A 333 13.20 18.37 -1.09
N THR A 334 12.49 18.96 -0.14
CA THR A 334 13.05 19.68 1.02
C THR A 334 12.79 18.91 2.32
N GLU A 335 13.56 19.21 3.37
CA GLU A 335 13.30 18.63 4.70
C GLU A 335 11.91 18.99 5.21
N GLU A 336 11.44 20.23 5.01
CA GLU A 336 10.09 20.64 5.39
C GLU A 336 9.02 19.80 4.68
N GLY A 337 9.16 19.59 3.37
CA GLY A 337 8.21 18.76 2.62
C GLY A 337 8.24 17.29 3.01
N GLN A 338 9.43 16.73 3.24
CA GLN A 338 9.56 15.35 3.71
C GLN A 338 8.97 15.19 5.12
N GLU A 339 9.16 16.16 6.03
CA GLU A 339 8.56 16.15 7.38
C GLU A 339 7.04 16.27 7.35
N LEU A 340 6.46 17.07 6.43
CA LEU A 340 5.02 17.13 6.22
C LEU A 340 4.42 15.77 5.80
N PHE A 341 5.24 14.90 5.23
CA PHE A 341 4.85 13.60 4.72
C PHE A 341 5.31 12.43 5.63
N ARG A 342 6.21 12.71 6.58
CA ARG A 342 6.79 11.72 7.48
C ARG A 342 5.74 11.18 8.45
N SER A 343 5.66 9.86 8.57
CA SER A 343 4.66 9.18 9.41
C SER A 343 5.20 8.84 10.80
N SER A 344 6.52 8.68 10.92
CA SER A 344 7.19 8.28 12.15
C SER A 344 8.54 8.97 12.31
N LYS A 345 8.97 9.19 13.56
CA LYS A 345 10.35 9.60 13.85
C LYS A 345 11.38 8.54 13.45
N ALA A 346 10.98 7.28 13.33
CA ALA A 346 11.83 6.21 12.82
C ALA A 346 12.02 6.25 11.30
N ASP A 347 11.18 7.01 10.57
CA ASP A 347 11.30 7.10 9.12
C ASP A 347 12.56 7.89 8.76
N ILE A 348 13.39 7.30 7.92
CA ILE A 348 14.59 7.89 7.37
C ILE A 348 14.21 8.73 6.15
N LEU A 349 14.69 9.97 6.11
CA LEU A 349 14.51 10.84 4.96
C LEU A 349 15.42 10.39 3.80
N PRO A 350 14.93 10.47 2.55
CA PRO A 350 15.70 10.08 1.37
C PRO A 350 16.74 11.15 0.95
N LEU A 351 16.81 12.28 1.67
CA LEU A 351 17.63 13.43 1.34
C LEU A 351 19.10 13.27 1.78
N ALA A 352 20.03 13.70 0.93
CA ALA A 352 21.45 13.75 1.23
C ALA A 352 21.77 14.90 2.20
N GLY A 353 22.62 14.63 3.19
CA GLY A 353 23.09 15.66 4.12
C GLY A 353 22.00 16.28 5.00
N THR A 354 20.87 15.58 5.20
CA THR A 354 19.78 16.06 6.05
C THR A 354 20.24 16.29 7.50
N ALA A 355 19.78 17.38 8.09
CA ALA A 355 19.90 17.72 9.50
C ALA A 355 18.70 17.24 10.34
N ALA A 356 17.72 16.57 9.73
CA ALA A 356 16.56 16.03 10.43
C ALA A 356 17.00 15.07 11.54
N GLU A 357 16.45 15.26 12.74
CA GLU A 357 16.73 14.40 13.88
C GLU A 357 16.19 12.99 13.61
N LEU A 358 17.12 12.05 13.43
CA LEU A 358 16.85 10.62 13.49
C LEU A 358 17.15 10.13 14.91
N PRO A 359 16.28 9.32 15.53
CA PRO A 359 16.57 8.70 16.82
C PRO A 359 17.91 7.95 16.76
N GLU A 360 18.67 8.03 17.85
CA GLU A 360 20.04 7.50 17.90
C GLU A 360 20.10 6.00 17.58
N GLU A 361 19.02 5.29 17.90
CA GLU A 361 18.85 3.86 17.68
C GLU A 361 18.93 3.51 16.20
N PHE A 362 18.48 4.40 15.31
CA PHE A 362 18.42 4.18 13.86
C PHE A 362 19.59 4.78 13.08
N ILE A 363 20.52 5.49 13.75
CA ILE A 363 21.72 6.06 13.11
C ILE A 363 22.53 4.99 12.34
N PRO A 364 22.81 3.79 12.89
CA PRO A 364 23.60 2.78 12.18
C PRO A 364 22.97 2.29 10.86
N LEU A 365 21.63 2.21 10.81
CA LEU A 365 20.92 1.86 9.57
C LEU A 365 20.99 2.98 8.54
N ASN A 366 20.83 4.24 8.97
CA ASN A 366 20.99 5.40 8.09
C ASN A 366 22.43 5.52 7.54
N GLU A 367 23.45 5.22 8.34
CA GLU A 367 24.84 5.15 7.88
C GLU A 367 25.04 4.07 6.81
N THR A 368 24.43 2.89 6.99
CA THR A 368 24.44 1.81 5.99
C THR A 368 23.79 2.25 4.69
N MET A 369 22.62 2.92 4.76
CA MET A 369 21.98 3.50 3.58
C MET A 369 22.84 4.57 2.89
N ASN A 370 23.56 5.40 3.64
CA ASN A 370 24.45 6.43 3.11
C ASN A 370 25.67 5.83 2.38
N ARG A 371 26.09 4.61 2.74
CA ARG A 371 27.16 3.88 2.05
C ARG A 371 26.72 3.23 0.73
N GLY A 372 25.43 3.27 0.38
CA GLY A 372 24.93 2.58 -0.83
C GLY A 372 24.24 1.25 -0.57
N HIS A 373 24.20 0.81 0.69
CA HIS A 373 23.92 -0.59 1.05
C HIS A 373 22.46 -0.79 1.48
N ALA A 374 21.55 -0.29 0.65
CA ALA A 374 20.13 -0.34 0.93
C ALA A 374 19.29 -0.38 -0.33
N ALA A 375 18.24 -1.19 -0.28
CA ALA A 375 17.20 -1.29 -1.30
C ALA A 375 15.85 -1.54 -0.63
N PRO A 376 14.73 -1.22 -1.31
CA PRO A 376 13.43 -1.67 -0.85
C PRO A 376 13.39 -3.19 -0.69
N PHE A 377 12.66 -3.70 0.30
CA PHE A 377 12.46 -5.14 0.45
C PHE A 377 11.79 -5.73 -0.80
N LEU A 378 12.05 -7.01 -1.12
CA LEU A 378 11.41 -7.62 -2.30
C LEU A 378 9.92 -7.86 -2.05
N TYR A 379 9.10 -7.24 -2.89
CA TYR A 379 7.67 -7.46 -2.96
C TYR A 379 7.20 -7.49 -4.42
N SER A 380 7.41 -6.38 -5.11
CA SER A 380 6.97 -6.19 -6.50
C SER A 380 7.67 -7.18 -7.43
N GLY A 381 6.89 -7.97 -8.17
CA GLY A 381 7.38 -9.03 -9.05
C GLY A 381 7.71 -10.34 -8.35
N TYR A 382 7.39 -10.47 -7.06
CA TYR A 382 7.63 -11.65 -6.23
C TYR A 382 6.38 -12.08 -5.45
N GLU A 383 5.22 -11.45 -5.70
CA GLU A 383 3.97 -11.69 -4.99
C GLU A 383 3.51 -13.16 -5.09
N ASP A 384 3.84 -13.83 -6.20
CA ASP A 384 3.52 -15.23 -6.45
C ASP A 384 4.24 -16.18 -5.50
N ILE A 385 5.49 -15.89 -5.16
CA ILE A 385 6.33 -16.76 -4.34
C ILE A 385 6.48 -16.31 -2.88
N LEU A 386 6.24 -15.04 -2.57
CA LEU A 386 6.59 -14.42 -1.28
C LEU A 386 6.00 -15.15 -0.08
N ALA A 387 4.67 -15.33 -0.05
CA ALA A 387 4.00 -15.92 1.10
C ALA A 387 4.32 -17.41 1.27
N LEU A 388 4.19 -18.18 0.18
CA LEU A 388 4.40 -19.63 0.18
C LEU A 388 5.85 -20.00 0.54
N THR A 389 6.82 -19.24 0.00
CA THR A 389 8.23 -19.47 0.31
C THR A 389 8.55 -19.07 1.75
N GLY A 390 7.96 -17.96 2.24
CA GLY A 390 8.19 -17.55 3.62
C GLY A 390 7.59 -18.51 4.64
N GLU A 391 6.40 -19.06 4.38
CA GLU A 391 5.82 -20.14 5.19
C GLU A 391 6.68 -21.39 5.17
N TYR A 392 7.13 -21.82 3.98
CA TYR A 392 8.03 -22.96 3.83
C TYR A 392 9.32 -22.79 4.66
N LEU A 393 9.98 -21.64 4.52
CA LEU A 393 11.21 -21.36 5.26
C LEU A 393 10.96 -21.35 6.77
N ARG A 394 9.90 -20.69 7.24
CA ARG A 394 9.50 -20.66 8.65
C ARG A 394 9.33 -22.06 9.22
N GLU A 395 8.57 -22.91 8.54
CA GLU A 395 8.29 -24.28 8.99
C GLU A 395 9.57 -25.12 9.06
N ASN A 396 10.47 -24.98 8.10
CA ASN A 396 11.69 -25.79 8.06
C ASN A 396 12.76 -25.30 9.05
N VAL A 397 12.94 -24.00 9.27
CA VAL A 397 13.91 -23.49 10.28
C VAL A 397 13.43 -23.73 11.72
N THR A 398 12.12 -23.80 11.96
CA THR A 398 11.55 -24.03 13.31
C THR A 398 11.28 -25.50 13.61
N GLY A 399 10.97 -26.30 12.58
CA GLY A 399 10.66 -27.72 12.68
C GLY A 399 11.83 -28.67 12.38
N GLY A 400 12.95 -28.16 11.85
CA GLY A 400 14.12 -28.93 11.44
C GLY A 400 13.90 -29.68 10.12
N GLY A 401 13.98 -28.96 9.01
CA GLY A 401 13.70 -29.47 7.67
C GLY A 401 14.69 -29.04 6.59
N ASP A 402 14.34 -29.25 5.32
CA ASP A 402 15.22 -28.96 4.18
C ASP A 402 14.98 -27.57 3.62
N LEU A 403 15.89 -26.63 3.90
CA LEU A 403 15.80 -25.28 3.37
C LEU A 403 16.08 -25.19 1.85
N ASP A 404 16.79 -26.16 1.26
CA ASP A 404 17.04 -26.14 -0.19
C ASP A 404 15.78 -26.47 -1.01
N GLY A 405 14.78 -27.09 -0.40
CA GLY A 405 13.49 -27.33 -1.07
C GLY A 405 12.76 -26.05 -1.45
N ALA A 406 13.07 -24.91 -0.80
CA ALA A 406 12.54 -23.60 -1.14
C ALA A 406 12.85 -23.21 -2.60
N PHE A 407 14.00 -23.60 -3.14
CA PHE A 407 14.34 -23.32 -4.54
C PHE A 407 13.42 -24.04 -5.52
N THR A 408 13.11 -25.31 -5.24
CA THR A 408 12.19 -26.09 -6.07
C THR A 408 10.78 -25.51 -6.01
N LEU A 409 10.35 -25.07 -4.83
CA LEU A 409 9.07 -24.41 -4.62
C LEU A 409 8.98 -23.10 -5.42
N MET A 410 9.96 -22.20 -5.27
CA MET A 410 9.99 -20.92 -5.98
C MET A 410 10.03 -21.12 -7.50
N ASP A 411 10.90 -21.99 -8.01
CA ASP A 411 11.03 -22.22 -9.46
C ASP A 411 9.75 -22.83 -10.04
N SER A 412 9.10 -23.75 -9.33
CA SER A 412 7.82 -24.34 -9.76
C SER A 412 6.71 -23.30 -9.82
N ILE A 413 6.54 -22.50 -8.76
CA ILE A 413 5.52 -21.45 -8.73
C ILE A 413 5.78 -20.44 -9.83
N ARG A 414 7.02 -19.95 -9.98
CA ARG A 414 7.37 -18.97 -11.01
C ARG A 414 7.07 -19.48 -12.42
N GLN A 415 7.43 -20.73 -12.72
CA GLN A 415 7.12 -21.35 -14.01
C GLN A 415 5.61 -21.47 -14.24
N ASP A 416 4.84 -21.79 -13.21
CA ASP A 416 3.38 -21.88 -13.32
C ASP A 416 2.74 -20.49 -13.46
N THR A 417 3.21 -19.47 -12.74
CA THR A 417 2.80 -18.07 -12.90
C THR A 417 3.02 -17.61 -14.33
N VAL A 418 4.23 -17.79 -14.88
CA VAL A 418 4.55 -17.40 -16.26
C VAL A 418 3.67 -18.14 -17.26
N LYS A 419 3.51 -19.47 -17.13
CA LYS A 419 2.63 -20.26 -18.00
C LYS A 419 1.16 -19.85 -17.90
N ASN A 420 0.68 -19.46 -16.72
CA ASN A 420 -0.71 -19.08 -16.51
C ASN A 420 -1.00 -17.65 -16.98
N HIS A 421 -0.03 -16.73 -16.82
CA HIS A 421 -0.04 -15.43 -17.49
C HIS A 421 -0.13 -15.61 -19.01
N GLU A 422 0.64 -16.54 -19.58
CA GLU A 422 0.61 -16.85 -21.02
C GLU A 422 -0.69 -17.55 -21.47
N LYS A 423 -1.37 -18.27 -20.57
CA LYS A 423 -2.60 -19.02 -20.88
C LYS A 423 -3.87 -18.22 -20.75
N GLY A 424 -3.87 -17.08 -20.05
CA GLY A 424 -5.04 -16.21 -19.88
C GLY A 424 -6.27 -16.98 -19.37
N ASN A 425 -6.38 -17.22 -18.06
CA ASN A 425 -7.63 -17.72 -17.49
C ASN A 425 -8.64 -16.57 -17.42
N VAL A 426 -9.14 -16.17 -18.60
CA VAL A 426 -10.18 -15.16 -18.76
C VAL A 426 -11.42 -15.63 -18.02
N LEU A 427 -11.77 -14.91 -16.94
CA LEU A 427 -12.97 -15.15 -16.13
C LEU A 427 -14.19 -14.41 -16.67
N ALA A 428 -13.96 -13.21 -17.22
CA ALA A 428 -14.94 -12.38 -17.91
C ALA A 428 -14.20 -11.40 -18.82
N THR A 429 -14.91 -10.72 -19.72
CA THR A 429 -14.33 -9.70 -20.60
C THR A 429 -15.11 -8.39 -20.48
N VAL A 430 -14.42 -7.26 -20.43
CA VAL A 430 -14.98 -5.92 -20.46
C VAL A 430 -14.88 -5.39 -21.88
N SER A 431 -16.01 -5.08 -22.52
CA SER A 431 -16.06 -4.77 -23.95
C SER A 431 -15.44 -3.42 -24.31
N GLN A 432 -15.47 -2.48 -23.36
CA GLN A 432 -14.91 -1.14 -23.47
C GLN A 432 -14.70 -0.56 -22.07
N ASP A 433 -13.78 0.40 -21.94
CA ASP A 433 -13.53 1.09 -20.67
C ASP A 433 -14.83 1.55 -20.02
N LEU A 434 -15.02 1.17 -18.76
CA LEU A 434 -16.12 1.65 -17.96
C LEU A 434 -15.72 2.95 -17.27
N THR A 435 -16.68 3.85 -17.08
CA THR A 435 -16.49 4.97 -16.15
C THR A 435 -16.46 4.45 -14.70
N THR A 436 -15.93 5.25 -13.78
CA THR A 436 -16.04 4.96 -12.34
C THR A 436 -17.50 4.79 -11.92
N GLU A 437 -18.41 5.62 -12.44
CA GLU A 437 -19.85 5.51 -12.16
C GLU A 437 -20.44 4.18 -12.65
N GLN A 438 -20.10 3.76 -13.87
CA GLN A 438 -20.52 2.48 -14.44
C GLN A 438 -19.98 1.29 -13.66
N THR A 439 -18.73 1.39 -13.20
CA THR A 439 -18.11 0.34 -12.39
C THR A 439 -18.74 0.27 -11.00
N CYS A 440 -19.01 1.41 -10.36
CA CYS A 440 -19.71 1.44 -9.07
C CYS A 440 -21.15 0.89 -9.19
N ARG A 441 -21.82 1.22 -10.29
CA ARG A 441 -23.14 0.68 -10.60
C ARG A 441 -23.13 -0.85 -10.68
N LEU A 442 -22.10 -1.44 -11.29
CA LEU A 442 -21.93 -2.90 -11.32
C LEU A 442 -21.81 -3.50 -9.91
N VAL A 443 -21.08 -2.84 -9.00
CA VAL A 443 -20.93 -3.27 -7.59
C VAL A 443 -22.28 -3.29 -6.86
N VAL A 444 -23.08 -2.21 -6.96
CA VAL A 444 -24.40 -2.17 -6.29
C VAL A 444 -25.41 -3.14 -6.90
N ASN A 445 -25.34 -3.36 -8.22
CA ASN A 445 -26.17 -4.36 -8.89
C ASN A 445 -25.82 -5.77 -8.42
N ALA A 446 -24.54 -6.08 -8.21
CA ALA A 446 -24.09 -7.34 -7.63
C ALA A 446 -24.58 -7.51 -6.18
N LEU A 447 -24.50 -6.46 -5.34
CA LEU A 447 -25.07 -6.50 -3.98
C LEU A 447 -26.57 -6.79 -4.01
N TYR A 448 -27.32 -6.15 -4.90
CA TYR A 448 -28.76 -6.42 -5.06
C TYR A 448 -29.03 -7.85 -5.55
N ALA A 449 -28.19 -8.37 -6.45
CA ALA A 449 -28.30 -9.73 -6.99
C ALA A 449 -28.12 -10.84 -5.93
N THR A 450 -27.62 -10.52 -4.73
CA THR A 450 -27.60 -11.47 -3.59
C THR A 450 -29.01 -11.93 -3.20
N GLY A 451 -30.04 -11.14 -3.51
CA GLY A 451 -31.43 -11.45 -3.20
C GLY A 451 -31.78 -11.31 -1.72
N LEU A 452 -30.91 -10.68 -0.92
CA LEU A 452 -31.09 -10.55 0.52
C LEU A 452 -32.00 -9.40 0.95
N GLY A 453 -32.37 -8.50 0.05
CA GLY A 453 -33.21 -7.35 0.37
C GLY A 453 -33.93 -6.73 -0.81
N ASP A 454 -34.81 -5.77 -0.51
CA ASP A 454 -35.62 -5.04 -1.49
C ASP A 454 -34.80 -3.98 -2.25
N ILE A 455 -33.74 -3.49 -1.62
CA ILE A 455 -32.84 -2.47 -2.14
C ILE A 455 -31.42 -2.74 -1.64
N ALA A 456 -30.42 -2.51 -2.48
CA ALA A 456 -29.02 -2.49 -2.07
C ALA A 456 -28.50 -1.06 -2.10
N LEU A 457 -27.72 -0.68 -1.10
CA LEU A 457 -27.00 0.58 -1.03
C LEU A 457 -25.50 0.30 -0.95
N CYS A 458 -24.70 1.04 -1.71
CA CYS A 458 -23.24 0.99 -1.56
C CYS A 458 -22.62 2.38 -1.63
N THR A 459 -21.60 2.63 -0.82
CA THR A 459 -20.85 3.89 -0.93
C THR A 459 -19.93 3.91 -2.15
N VAL A 460 -19.74 5.10 -2.73
CA VAL A 460 -18.79 5.35 -3.83
C VAL A 460 -17.58 6.11 -3.32
N GLN A 461 -16.38 5.67 -3.72
CA GLN A 461 -15.15 6.31 -3.27
C GLN A 461 -15.06 7.76 -3.75
N ARG A 462 -14.82 8.63 -2.78
CA ARG A 462 -14.57 10.06 -2.95
C ARG A 462 -13.32 10.42 -2.14
N HIS A 463 -12.58 11.42 -2.58
CA HIS A 463 -11.57 12.03 -1.72
C HIS A 463 -12.24 12.96 -0.71
N THR A 464 -11.95 12.73 0.56
CA THR A 464 -12.37 13.59 1.66
C THR A 464 -11.13 13.92 2.50
N PRO A 465 -10.69 15.19 2.54
CA PRO A 465 -9.53 15.58 3.33
C PRO A 465 -9.69 15.18 4.81
N GLY A 466 -8.70 14.44 5.34
CA GLY A 466 -8.70 14.02 6.74
C GLY A 466 -9.61 12.83 7.09
N ILE A 467 -10.35 12.27 6.13
CA ILE A 467 -11.13 11.03 6.32
C ILE A 467 -10.61 9.95 5.37
N ARG A 468 -10.03 8.90 5.95
CA ARG A 468 -9.53 7.73 5.24
C ARG A 468 -10.45 6.55 5.48
N ILE A 469 -11.50 6.47 4.66
CA ILE A 469 -12.46 5.37 4.70
C ILE A 469 -12.61 4.83 3.30
N ALA A 470 -12.40 3.53 3.19
CA ALA A 470 -12.62 2.82 1.96
C ALA A 470 -14.13 2.66 1.73
N ALA A 471 -14.58 3.16 0.59
CA ALA A 471 -15.94 2.95 0.15
C ALA A 471 -16.17 1.50 -0.30
N ALA A 472 -17.43 1.11 -0.44
CA ALA A 472 -17.80 -0.19 -0.99
C ALA A 472 -17.41 -0.36 -2.45
N ALA A 473 -17.52 0.71 -3.24
CA ALA A 473 -17.18 0.73 -4.65
C ALA A 473 -16.00 1.68 -4.94
N ASN A 474 -15.01 1.17 -5.67
CA ASN A 474 -13.74 1.82 -5.95
C ASN A 474 -13.35 1.63 -7.42
N GLY A 475 -12.36 2.41 -7.89
CA GLY A 475 -11.70 2.16 -9.17
C GLY A 475 -12.62 2.14 -10.40
N LYS A 476 -12.10 1.60 -11.49
CA LYS A 476 -12.87 1.33 -12.72
C LYS A 476 -12.29 0.10 -13.42
N TYR A 477 -13.09 -0.53 -14.26
CA TYR A 477 -12.60 -1.54 -15.19
C TYR A 477 -12.20 -0.94 -16.55
N TYR A 478 -11.12 -1.46 -17.11
CA TYR A 478 -10.67 -1.18 -18.46
C TYR A 478 -11.16 -2.25 -19.44
N GLN A 479 -11.19 -1.91 -20.73
CA GLN A 479 -11.44 -2.86 -21.80
C GLN A 479 -10.43 -4.01 -21.77
N GLY A 480 -10.89 -5.25 -21.79
CA GLY A 480 -10.04 -6.43 -21.84
C GLY A 480 -10.53 -7.54 -20.92
N ASP A 481 -9.68 -8.53 -20.73
CA ASP A 481 -10.00 -9.70 -19.93
C ASP A 481 -9.82 -9.43 -18.43
N LEU A 482 -10.74 -9.99 -17.65
CA LEU A 482 -10.67 -10.05 -16.21
C LEU A 482 -10.17 -11.43 -15.78
N ASP A 483 -9.27 -11.46 -14.83
CA ASP A 483 -8.74 -12.67 -14.21
C ASP A 483 -8.73 -12.53 -12.67
N THR A 484 -8.11 -13.50 -11.99
CA THR A 484 -8.07 -13.50 -10.52
C THR A 484 -7.32 -12.32 -9.89
N THR A 485 -6.54 -11.57 -10.67
CA THR A 485 -5.71 -10.44 -10.21
C THR A 485 -6.47 -9.12 -10.27
N ASN A 486 -7.23 -8.86 -11.34
CA ASN A 486 -7.91 -7.58 -11.55
C ASN A 486 -9.43 -7.60 -11.28
N ILE A 487 -10.06 -8.78 -11.17
CA ILE A 487 -11.51 -8.92 -10.92
C ILE A 487 -11.97 -8.28 -9.59
N ASP A 488 -11.08 -8.06 -8.62
CA ASP A 488 -11.47 -7.48 -7.33
C ASP A 488 -11.21 -5.96 -7.25
N ILE A 489 -10.70 -5.32 -8.31
CA ILE A 489 -10.40 -3.88 -8.32
C ILE A 489 -11.60 -3.02 -7.84
N PRO A 490 -12.86 -3.31 -8.22
CA PRO A 490 -13.97 -2.45 -7.87
C PRO A 490 -14.46 -2.51 -6.43
N ILE A 491 -14.12 -3.55 -5.66
CA ILE A 491 -14.72 -3.78 -4.35
C ILE A 491 -13.84 -3.27 -3.20
N GLY A 492 -14.49 -2.83 -2.13
CA GLY A 492 -13.83 -2.34 -0.91
C GLY A 492 -13.05 -3.42 -0.14
N PRO A 493 -12.11 -3.03 0.73
CA PRO A 493 -11.07 -3.89 1.31
C PRO A 493 -11.60 -4.94 2.31
N LEU A 494 -12.80 -4.78 2.85
CA LEU A 494 -13.42 -5.79 3.73
C LEU A 494 -14.10 -6.91 2.93
N TYR A 495 -13.61 -7.20 1.72
CA TYR A 495 -14.26 -8.10 0.77
C TYR A 495 -14.33 -9.56 1.23
N ASN A 496 -13.47 -9.98 2.15
CA ASN A 496 -13.52 -11.33 2.73
C ASN A 496 -14.63 -11.50 3.79
N ASN A 497 -15.28 -10.41 4.21
CA ASN A 497 -16.38 -10.48 5.16
C ASN A 497 -17.72 -10.72 4.44
N PRO A 498 -18.72 -11.29 5.13
CA PRO A 498 -20.06 -11.43 4.56
C PRO A 498 -20.75 -10.07 4.33
N VAL A 499 -21.70 -10.03 3.39
CA VAL A 499 -22.59 -8.86 3.23
C VAL A 499 -23.53 -8.73 4.43
N SER A 500 -24.00 -7.52 4.68
CA SER A 500 -24.87 -7.20 5.82
C SER A 500 -26.24 -6.71 5.37
N THR A 501 -27.26 -6.91 6.21
CA THR A 501 -28.63 -6.45 5.97
C THR A 501 -29.16 -5.61 7.12
N GLN A 502 -30.09 -4.71 6.85
CA GLN A 502 -30.81 -3.95 7.87
C GLN A 502 -32.24 -3.62 7.42
N GLU A 503 -33.21 -3.79 8.30
CA GLU A 503 -34.57 -3.26 8.09
C GLU A 503 -34.58 -1.75 8.31
N MET A 504 -35.07 -1.00 7.31
CA MET A 504 -35.14 0.46 7.34
C MET A 504 -36.46 0.94 6.77
N THR A 505 -36.99 2.03 7.32
CA THR A 505 -38.14 2.72 6.74
C THR A 505 -37.77 3.45 5.45
N GLY A 506 -38.74 3.67 4.56
CA GLY A 506 -38.52 4.46 3.35
C GLY A 506 -37.97 5.86 3.65
N ALA A 507 -38.37 6.47 4.77
CA ALA A 507 -37.83 7.75 5.22
C ALA A 507 -36.35 7.68 5.60
N GLU A 508 -35.92 6.65 6.34
CA GLU A 508 -34.52 6.45 6.71
C GLU A 508 -33.63 6.17 5.49
N ILE A 509 -34.13 5.41 4.50
CA ILE A 509 -33.41 5.13 3.25
C ILE A 509 -33.19 6.41 2.45
N LYS A 510 -34.23 7.23 2.28
CA LYS A 510 -34.11 8.54 1.60
C LYS A 510 -33.13 9.45 2.32
N GLN A 511 -33.20 9.48 3.64
CA GLN A 511 -32.26 10.26 4.44
C GLN A 511 -30.82 9.80 4.21
N LEU A 512 -30.54 8.49 4.21
CA LEU A 512 -29.21 7.96 3.90
C LEU A 512 -28.75 8.34 2.48
N MET A 513 -29.63 8.28 1.48
CA MET A 513 -29.32 8.68 0.10
C MET A 513 -28.98 10.18 0.01
N GLU A 514 -29.68 11.03 0.76
CA GLU A 514 -29.43 12.47 0.80
C GLU A 514 -28.15 12.83 1.56
N THR A 515 -27.89 12.21 2.71
CA THR A 515 -26.76 12.56 3.56
C THR A 515 -25.48 11.81 3.22
N GLY A 516 -25.59 10.66 2.55
CA GLY A 516 -24.51 9.69 2.46
C GLY A 516 -24.19 9.02 3.81
N LEU A 517 -23.13 8.21 3.81
CA LEU A 517 -22.54 7.63 5.01
C LEU A 517 -21.69 8.69 5.71
N VAL A 518 -22.27 9.34 6.72
CA VAL A 518 -21.56 10.37 7.51
C VAL A 518 -20.56 9.71 8.44
N VAL A 519 -19.30 10.13 8.36
CA VAL A 519 -18.24 9.63 9.24
C VAL A 519 -17.39 10.74 9.81
N THR A 520 -16.94 10.53 11.05
CA THR A 520 -16.06 11.43 11.78
C THR A 520 -14.72 10.75 12.03
N SER A 521 -13.65 11.35 11.52
CA SER A 521 -12.28 10.90 11.75
C SER A 521 -11.88 11.03 13.23
N LYS A 522 -10.79 10.35 13.61
CA LYS A 522 -10.20 10.45 14.97
C LYS A 522 -9.78 11.89 15.34
N THR A 523 -9.53 12.74 14.35
CA THR A 523 -9.15 14.15 14.53
C THR A 523 -10.36 15.08 14.60
N GLY A 524 -11.59 14.55 14.52
CA GLY A 524 -12.84 15.31 14.64
C GLY A 524 -13.34 15.94 13.34
N VAL A 525 -12.72 15.63 12.19
CA VAL A 525 -13.25 16.04 10.88
C VAL A 525 -14.42 15.13 10.51
N THR A 526 -15.58 15.72 10.22
CA THR A 526 -16.79 15.01 9.76
C THR A 526 -17.07 15.33 8.30
N ASP A 527 -17.38 14.32 7.51
CA ASP A 527 -17.85 14.42 6.11
C ASP A 527 -18.65 13.15 5.76
N TYR A 528 -18.99 12.94 4.49
CA TYR A 528 -19.75 11.79 4.02
C TYR A 528 -19.15 11.08 2.80
N LEU A 529 -19.50 9.80 2.66
CA LEU A 529 -19.37 9.05 1.40
C LEU A 529 -20.76 8.93 0.75
N PRO A 530 -20.92 9.27 -0.55
CA PRO A 530 -22.21 9.20 -1.21
C PRO A 530 -22.66 7.74 -1.43
N PHE A 531 -23.96 7.49 -1.28
CA PHE A 531 -24.57 6.21 -1.62
C PHE A 531 -25.08 6.20 -3.06
N ILE A 532 -24.98 5.03 -3.69
CA ILE A 532 -25.77 4.66 -4.87
C ILE A 532 -26.64 3.44 -4.52
N SER A 533 -27.72 3.24 -5.26
CA SER A 533 -28.73 2.22 -4.95
C SER A 533 -29.09 1.32 -6.14
N ALA A 534 -29.41 0.06 -5.91
CA ALA A 534 -30.02 -0.84 -6.90
C ALA A 534 -31.24 -1.57 -6.32
N GLY A 535 -32.17 -2.00 -7.18
CA GLY A 535 -33.46 -2.56 -6.78
C GLY A 535 -34.58 -1.53 -6.83
N LEU A 536 -35.31 -1.35 -5.72
CA LEU A 536 -36.33 -0.31 -5.63
C LEU A 536 -35.74 1.10 -5.76
N ASP A 537 -36.51 1.99 -6.39
CA ASP A 537 -36.17 3.41 -6.54
C ASP A 537 -36.37 4.15 -5.20
N PRO A 538 -35.30 4.66 -4.55
CA PRO A 538 -35.38 5.32 -3.24
C PRO A 538 -36.42 6.43 -3.17
N GLU A 539 -36.57 7.20 -4.26
CA GLU A 539 -37.49 8.34 -4.33
C GLU A 539 -38.97 7.92 -4.30
N LYS A 540 -39.26 6.65 -4.62
CA LYS A 540 -40.62 6.10 -4.69
C LYS A 540 -41.01 5.29 -3.46
N LEU A 541 -40.09 5.09 -2.51
CA LEU A 541 -40.38 4.37 -1.27
C LEU A 541 -41.42 5.11 -0.42
N ALA A 542 -42.33 4.38 0.22
CA ALA A 542 -43.27 4.98 1.15
C ALA A 542 -42.58 5.21 2.50
N ASP A 543 -42.71 6.41 3.06
CA ASP A 543 -41.94 6.85 4.23
C ASP A 543 -42.08 5.93 5.45
N GLU A 544 -43.29 5.40 5.69
CA GLU A 544 -43.62 4.57 6.85
C GLU A 544 -43.52 3.06 6.59
N GLU A 545 -43.26 2.65 5.34
CA GLU A 545 -43.06 1.24 5.01
C GLU A 545 -41.61 0.84 5.29
N THR A 546 -41.43 -0.39 5.77
CA THR A 546 -40.11 -0.98 6.04
C THR A 546 -39.66 -1.81 4.84
N TYR A 547 -38.39 -1.66 4.48
CA TYR A 547 -37.71 -2.37 3.42
C TYR A 547 -36.43 -3.01 3.99
N MET A 548 -36.06 -4.17 3.47
CA MET A 548 -34.79 -4.80 3.79
C MET A 548 -33.70 -4.21 2.90
N VAL A 549 -32.68 -3.62 3.51
CA VAL A 549 -31.55 -2.97 2.82
C VAL A 549 -30.32 -3.87 2.90
N VAL A 550 -29.64 -4.06 1.77
CA VAL A 550 -28.36 -4.79 1.70
C VAL A 550 -27.19 -3.80 1.62
N PHE A 551 -26.15 -4.05 2.40
CA PHE A 551 -24.92 -3.25 2.45
C PHE A 551 -23.67 -4.11 2.18
N SER A 552 -22.66 -3.47 1.57
CA SER A 552 -21.32 -4.06 1.46
C SER A 552 -20.67 -4.20 2.84
N PRO A 553 -19.84 -5.23 3.08
CA PRO A 553 -19.05 -5.32 4.30
C PRO A 553 -18.17 -4.09 4.55
N SER A 554 -17.70 -3.41 3.50
CA SER A 554 -16.88 -2.21 3.64
C SER A 554 -17.66 -1.01 4.20
N ASP A 555 -18.97 -0.95 3.94
CA ASP A 555 -19.84 0.08 4.53
C ASP A 555 -20.13 -0.16 6.01
N CYS A 556 -19.84 -1.37 6.52
CA CYS A 556 -20.16 -1.81 7.89
C CYS A 556 -18.91 -2.03 8.77
N GLY A 557 -17.73 -1.56 8.36
CA GLY A 557 -16.48 -1.72 9.13
C GLY A 557 -16.50 -1.02 10.50
N GLU A 558 -15.52 -1.32 11.36
CA GLU A 558 -15.49 -0.93 12.80
C GLU A 558 -15.70 0.55 13.12
N THR A 559 -15.40 1.46 12.18
CA THR A 559 -15.57 2.91 12.37
C THR A 559 -16.83 3.46 11.71
N SER A 560 -17.64 2.59 11.09
CA SER A 560 -18.88 2.97 10.41
C SER A 560 -20.04 3.10 11.40
N PRO A 561 -20.93 4.10 11.23
CA PRO A 561 -22.18 4.13 12.00
C PRO A 561 -23.09 2.92 11.71
N LEU A 562 -22.89 2.18 10.62
CA LEU A 562 -23.67 0.99 10.25
C LEU A 562 -23.18 -0.30 10.92
N GLU A 563 -21.98 -0.31 11.53
CA GLU A 563 -21.38 -1.50 12.13
C GLU A 563 -22.33 -2.20 13.12
N LYS A 564 -23.03 -1.42 13.94
CA LYS A 564 -23.85 -1.92 15.06
C LYS A 564 -25.34 -2.04 14.75
N THR A 565 -25.76 -1.56 13.59
CA THR A 565 -27.17 -1.52 13.20
C THR A 565 -27.53 -2.60 12.18
N THR A 566 -26.53 -3.19 11.54
CA THR A 566 -26.69 -4.21 10.52
C THR A 566 -26.54 -5.62 11.09
N VAL A 567 -27.05 -6.60 10.36
CA VAL A 567 -26.96 -8.03 10.67
C VAL A 567 -26.16 -8.71 9.57
N LEU A 568 -25.14 -9.49 9.94
CA LEU A 568 -24.35 -10.27 8.97
C LEU A 568 -25.19 -11.38 8.34
N SER A 569 -25.05 -11.55 7.04
CA SER A 569 -25.58 -12.70 6.30
C SER A 569 -24.57 -13.84 6.20
N ASP A 570 -24.96 -14.95 5.57
CA ASP A 570 -24.07 -16.07 5.25
C ASP A 570 -23.40 -15.92 3.85
N VAL A 571 -23.65 -14.83 3.12
CA VAL A 571 -23.11 -14.63 1.77
C VAL A 571 -21.73 -13.98 1.83
N ALA A 572 -20.70 -14.76 1.52
CA ALA A 572 -19.31 -14.29 1.40
C ALA A 572 -19.18 -13.34 0.20
N TRP A 573 -18.85 -12.07 0.46
CA TRP A 573 -18.94 -11.02 -0.56
C TRP A 573 -17.98 -11.25 -1.75
N LYS A 574 -16.71 -11.57 -1.49
CA LYS A 574 -15.72 -11.83 -2.55
C LYS A 574 -16.14 -12.94 -3.50
N GLU A 575 -16.58 -14.07 -2.95
CA GLU A 575 -16.97 -15.25 -3.74
C GLU A 575 -18.20 -14.92 -4.60
N PHE A 576 -19.23 -14.32 -3.99
CA PHE A 576 -20.42 -13.90 -4.70
C PHE A 576 -20.11 -12.89 -5.81
N TRP A 577 -19.28 -11.89 -5.52
CA TRP A 577 -18.85 -10.89 -6.51
C TRP A 577 -18.20 -11.55 -7.73
N ARG A 578 -17.24 -12.45 -7.50
CA ARG A 578 -16.55 -13.16 -8.58
C ARG A 578 -17.52 -14.01 -9.40
N ASP A 579 -18.39 -14.77 -8.75
CA ASP A 579 -19.41 -15.59 -9.43
C ASP A 579 -20.38 -14.72 -10.26
N TYR A 580 -20.79 -13.57 -9.73
CA TYR A 580 -21.64 -12.62 -10.44
C TYR A 580 -20.96 -12.07 -11.70
N ILE A 581 -19.68 -11.69 -11.60
CA ILE A 581 -18.90 -11.21 -12.74
C ILE A 581 -18.68 -12.30 -13.79
N ILE A 582 -18.31 -13.51 -13.37
CA ILE A 582 -18.14 -14.68 -14.25
C ILE A 582 -19.45 -14.98 -14.97
N GLY A 583 -20.59 -14.92 -14.27
CA GLY A 583 -21.92 -15.18 -14.83
C GLY A 583 -22.38 -14.16 -15.88
N ILE A 584 -21.81 -12.94 -15.89
CA ILE A 584 -22.09 -11.93 -16.94
C ILE A 584 -21.38 -12.28 -18.25
N GLU A 585 -20.26 -13.00 -18.19
CA GLU A 585 -19.33 -13.32 -19.28
C GLU A 585 -18.71 -12.08 -19.97
N THR A 586 -19.53 -11.18 -20.53
CA THR A 586 -19.11 -9.92 -21.17
C THR A 586 -19.79 -8.71 -20.55
N ILE A 587 -19.01 -7.89 -19.85
CA ILE A 587 -19.47 -6.64 -19.25
C ILE A 587 -19.44 -5.53 -20.30
N THR A 588 -20.55 -4.82 -20.44
CA THR A 588 -20.70 -3.69 -21.34
C THR A 588 -21.24 -2.47 -20.57
N PRO A 589 -21.05 -1.24 -21.06
CA PRO A 589 -21.69 -0.06 -20.46
C PRO A 589 -23.21 -0.10 -20.40
N ASP A 590 -23.85 -0.91 -21.25
CA ASP A 590 -25.30 -1.08 -21.23
C ASP A 590 -25.73 -2.15 -20.23
N SER A 591 -24.92 -3.20 -19.99
CA SER A 591 -25.23 -4.24 -19.01
C SER A 591 -25.11 -3.78 -17.57
N VAL A 592 -24.51 -2.60 -17.34
CA VAL A 592 -24.42 -1.98 -16.01
C VAL A 592 -25.56 -0.99 -15.74
N LYS A 593 -26.31 -0.52 -16.74
CA LYS A 593 -27.43 0.43 -16.51
C LYS A 593 -28.60 -0.23 -15.81
#